data_AF-G0TSC5-F1
#
_entry.id   AF-G0TSC5-F1
#
_cell.length_a   1.000
_cell.length_b   1.000
_cell.length_c   1.000
_cell.angle_alpha   90.00
_cell.angle_beta   90.00
_cell.angle_gamma   90.00
#
_symmetry.space_group_name_H-M   'P 1'
#
loop_
_entity.id
_entity.type
_entity.pdbx_description
1 polymer ?
#
loop_
_entity_poly.entity_id
_entity_poly.type
_entity_poly.pdbx_seq_one_letter_code
_entity_poly.pdbx_strand_id
1 'polypeptide(L)'
;MERERAELPILVRKWLELIDYLGNDCLGGPRVVKAAHIINFQKGGTLLFCIWLMRKSGNSSPTALTYTALHGGYGLCWLLKEL
;
A
#
# COMPACT_ATOMS: atom_id res chain seq x y z
N MET A 1 -22.56 -13.16 -5.74
CA MET A 1 -21.22 -12.79 -6.26
C MET A 1 -20.87 -13.49 -7.58
N GLU A 2 -21.21 -14.77 -7.80
CA GLU A 2 -20.91 -15.45 -9.09
C GLU A 2 -21.76 -14.96 -10.27
N ARG A 3 -22.99 -14.50 -10.02
CA ARG A 3 -23.90 -13.97 -11.04
C ARG A 3 -23.44 -12.65 -11.65
N GLU A 4 -22.86 -11.75 -10.86
CA GLU A 4 -22.29 -10.47 -11.34
C GLU A 4 -21.03 -10.66 -12.16
N ARG A 5 -20.16 -11.64 -11.83
CA ARG A 5 -18.97 -11.91 -12.67
C ARG A 5 -19.36 -12.28 -14.10
N ALA A 6 -20.51 -12.93 -14.33
CA ALA A 6 -20.94 -13.41 -15.66
C ALA A 6 -21.33 -12.31 -16.64
N GLU A 7 -21.72 -11.13 -16.15
CA GLU A 7 -22.10 -9.98 -16.98
C GLU A 7 -20.91 -9.05 -17.29
N LEU A 8 -19.73 -9.34 -16.73
CA LEU A 8 -18.53 -8.53 -16.93
C LEU A 8 -17.84 -8.87 -18.26
N PRO A 9 -17.28 -7.87 -18.95
CA PRO A 9 -16.46 -8.09 -20.13
C PRO A 9 -15.36 -9.11 -19.84
N ILE A 10 -15.04 -9.98 -20.81
CA ILE A 10 -14.04 -11.04 -20.68
C ILE A 10 -12.69 -10.50 -20.20
N LEU A 11 -12.35 -9.26 -20.60
CA LEU A 11 -11.18 -8.53 -20.13
C LEU A 11 -11.21 -8.29 -18.61
N VAL A 12 -12.33 -7.80 -18.07
CA VAL A 12 -12.49 -7.50 -16.64
C VAL A 12 -12.43 -8.79 -15.81
N ARG A 13 -13.01 -9.89 -16.30
CA ARG A 13 -12.87 -11.22 -15.69
C ARG A 13 -11.41 -11.66 -15.58
N LYS A 14 -10.68 -11.62 -16.70
CA LYS A 14 -9.26 -12.01 -16.73
C LYS A 14 -8.39 -11.09 -15.86
N TRP A 15 -8.71 -9.79 -15.82
CA TRP A 15 -8.06 -8.85 -14.92
C TRP A 15 -8.29 -9.18 -13.45
N LEU A 16 -9.53 -9.52 -13.07
CA LEU A 16 -9.85 -9.94 -11.70
C LEU A 16 -9.16 -11.25 -11.32
N GLU A 17 -9.13 -12.23 -12.22
CA GLU A 17 -8.41 -13.49 -12.00
C GLU A 17 -6.89 -13.27 -11.84
N LEU A 18 -6.32 -12.37 -12.62
CA LEU A 18 -4.91 -11.99 -12.53
C LEU A 18 -4.61 -11.27 -11.20
N ILE A 19 -5.51 -10.39 -10.75
CA ILE A 19 -5.41 -9.71 -9.44
C ILE A 19 -5.57 -10.71 -8.30
N ASP A 20 -6.51 -11.65 -8.39
CA ASP A 20 -6.70 -12.71 -7.39
C ASP A 20 -5.45 -13.60 -7.30
N TYR A 21 -4.85 -13.96 -8.44
CA TYR A 21 -3.59 -14.71 -8.50
C TYR A 21 -2.42 -13.92 -7.91
N LEU A 22 -2.27 -12.64 -8.27
CA LEU A 22 -1.23 -11.75 -7.73
C LEU A 22 -1.40 -11.49 -6.23
N GLY A 23 -2.65 -11.40 -5.76
CA GLY A 23 -2.98 -11.08 -4.37
C GLY A 23 -2.98 -12.29 -3.43
N ASN A 24 -3.34 -13.48 -3.93
CA ASN A 24 -3.49 -14.68 -3.10
C ASN A 24 -2.37 -15.71 -3.30
N ASP A 25 -1.82 -15.85 -4.51
CA ASP A 25 -0.93 -16.97 -4.90
C ASP A 25 0.47 -16.54 -5.34
N CYS A 26 0.73 -15.24 -5.49
CA CYS A 26 2.07 -14.74 -5.80
C CYS A 26 3.01 -15.04 -4.61
N LEU A 27 3.85 -16.08 -4.76
CA LEU A 27 4.83 -16.67 -3.83
C LEU A 27 4.39 -17.88 -2.99
N GLY A 28 3.26 -18.54 -3.28
CA GLY A 28 3.00 -19.97 -2.98
C GLY A 28 3.40 -20.51 -1.59
N GLY A 29 3.36 -19.69 -0.54
CA GLY A 29 3.82 -20.02 0.81
C GLY A 29 2.74 -19.81 1.87
N PRO A 30 2.87 -20.42 3.07
CA PRO A 30 1.91 -20.27 4.15
C PRO A 30 1.64 -18.77 4.42
N ARG A 31 0.36 -18.40 4.57
CA ARG A 31 -0.09 -17.02 4.84
C ARG A 31 0.33 -16.57 6.24
N VAL A 32 1.62 -16.37 6.46
CA VAL A 32 2.15 -15.92 7.76
C VAL A 32 1.88 -14.43 7.97
N VAL A 33 1.70 -13.67 6.89
CA VAL A 33 1.49 -12.21 6.94
C VAL A 33 0.31 -11.83 6.06
N LYS A 34 -0.77 -11.29 6.66
CA LYS A 34 -1.87 -10.69 5.90
C LYS A 34 -1.32 -9.53 5.06
N ALA A 35 -1.73 -9.40 3.79
CA ALA A 35 -1.35 -8.26 2.95
C ALA A 35 -1.65 -6.90 3.62
N ALA A 36 -2.68 -6.86 4.48
CA ALA A 36 -2.97 -5.72 5.34
C ALA A 36 -1.76 -5.24 6.18
N HIS A 37 -0.95 -6.15 6.73
CA HIS A 37 0.26 -5.78 7.48
C HIS A 37 1.35 -5.18 6.59
N ILE A 38 1.52 -5.70 5.37
CA ILE A 38 2.49 -5.15 4.40
C ILE A 38 2.08 -3.74 3.99
N ILE A 39 0.78 -3.54 3.72
CA ILE A 39 0.21 -2.24 3.35
C ILE A 39 0.32 -1.26 4.52
N ASN A 40 0.03 -1.69 5.74
CA ASN A 40 0.16 -0.84 6.92
C ASN A 40 1.63 -0.50 7.22
N PHE A 41 2.55 -1.46 7.01
CA PHE A 41 3.99 -1.21 7.11
C PHE A 41 4.47 -0.23 6.04
N GLN A 42 4.00 -0.34 4.80
CA GLN A 42 4.31 0.62 3.74
C GLN A 42 3.77 2.01 4.09
N LYS A 43 2.52 2.11 4.55
CA LYS A 43 1.88 3.38 4.95
C LYS A 43 2.61 4.05 6.11
N GLY A 44 2.99 3.31 7.15
CA GLY A 44 3.78 3.84 8.27
C GLY A 44 5.24 4.13 7.88
N GLY A 45 5.84 3.26 7.09
CA GLY A 45 7.22 3.37 6.61
C GLY A 45 7.43 4.53 5.63
N THR A 46 6.38 4.99 4.95
CA THR A 46 6.45 6.15 4.04
C THR A 46 6.95 7.41 4.75
N LEU A 47 6.54 7.66 6.00
CA LEU A 47 7.05 8.78 6.79
C LEU A 47 8.57 8.67 7.01
N LEU A 48 9.01 7.49 7.48
CA LEU A 48 10.43 7.23 7.74
C LEU A 48 11.26 7.33 6.46
N PHE A 49 10.72 6.85 5.34
CA PHE A 49 11.36 6.89 4.04
C PHE A 49 11.53 8.32 3.51
N CYS A 50 10.49 9.15 3.62
CA CYS A 50 10.57 10.56 3.25
C CYS A 50 11.57 11.35 4.11
N ILE A 51 11.59 11.10 5.43
CA ILE A 51 12.58 11.70 6.35
C ILE A 51 14.00 11.27 5.96
N TRP A 52 14.19 9.98 5.66
CA TRP A 52 15.49 9.45 5.24
C TRP A 52 15.96 10.08 3.91
N LEU A 53 15.06 10.22 2.94
CA LEU A 53 15.35 10.90 1.67
C LEU A 53 15.70 12.37 1.85
N MET A 54 14.98 13.10 2.70
CA MET A 54 15.31 14.48 3.04
C MET A 54 16.72 14.58 3.66
N ARG A 55 17.05 13.66 4.58
CA ARG A 55 18.36 13.62 5.23
C ARG A 55 19.50 13.24 4.28
N LYS A 56 19.24 12.35 3.33
CA LYS A 56 20.20 11.96 2.28
C LYS A 56 20.43 13.07 1.25
N SER A 57 19.37 13.79 0.89
CA SER A 57 19.41 14.89 -0.07
C SER A 57 19.97 16.20 0.52
N GLY A 58 19.95 16.33 1.85
CA GLY A 58 20.34 17.57 2.54
C GLY A 58 19.37 18.74 2.30
N ASN A 59 18.26 18.50 1.59
CA ASN A 59 17.32 19.52 1.17
C ASN A 59 16.07 19.53 2.05
N SER A 60 16.19 20.15 3.23
CA SER A 60 15.08 20.38 4.17
C SER A 60 14.25 21.62 3.79
N SER A 61 13.89 21.73 2.52
CA SER A 61 13.01 22.82 2.04
C SER A 61 11.62 22.73 2.70
N PRO A 62 10.93 23.87 2.94
CA PRO A 62 9.55 23.89 3.44
C PRO A 62 8.59 23.01 2.64
N THR A 63 8.80 22.86 1.32
CA THR A 63 8.00 22.00 0.45
C THR A 63 8.18 20.52 0.78
N ALA A 64 9.42 20.07 0.99
CA ALA A 64 9.74 18.68 1.33
C ALA A 64 9.22 18.31 2.73
N LEU A 65 9.33 19.25 3.68
CA LEU A 65 8.76 19.13 5.02
C LEU A 65 7.23 19.00 4.98
N THR A 66 6.55 19.87 4.24
CA THR A 66 5.08 19.85 4.10
C THR A 66 4.61 18.54 3.46
N TYR A 67 5.27 18.10 2.39
CA TYR A 67 4.97 16.83 1.71
C TYR A 67 5.13 15.62 2.66
N THR A 68 6.24 15.59 3.41
CA THR A 68 6.53 14.53 4.38
C THR A 68 5.54 14.53 5.54
N ALA A 69 5.13 15.70 6.03
CA ALA A 69 4.14 15.83 7.10
C ALA A 69 2.74 15.38 6.65
N LEU A 70 2.32 15.73 5.43
CA LEU A 70 1.03 15.31 4.86
C LEU A 70 0.99 13.79 4.64
N HIS A 71 1.95 13.24 3.90
CA HIS A 71 1.97 11.81 3.60
C HIS A 71 2.25 10.96 4.83
N GLY A 72 3.17 11.42 5.68
CA GLY A 72 3.55 10.70 6.88
C GLY A 72 2.53 10.81 8.01
N GLY A 73 1.87 11.97 8.17
CA GLY A 73 0.79 12.17 9.13
C GLY A 73 -0.45 11.33 8.78
N TYR A 74 -0.81 11.27 7.50
CA TYR A 74 -1.87 10.36 7.04
C TYR A 74 -1.51 8.89 7.29
N GLY A 75 -0.27 8.48 6.99
CA GLY A 75 0.23 7.14 7.29
C GLY A 75 0.21 6.80 8.78
N LEU A 76 0.57 7.76 9.65
CA LEU A 76 0.55 7.59 11.10
C LEU A 76 -0.88 7.44 11.63
N CYS A 77 -1.80 8.31 11.19
CA CYS A 77 -3.20 8.26 11.58
C CYS A 77 -3.86 6.93 11.15
N TRP A 78 -3.51 6.44 9.96
CA TRP A 78 -3.96 5.12 9.50
C TRP A 78 -3.44 3.99 10.38
N LEU A 79 -2.17 4.04 10.78
CA LEU A 79 -1.56 3.02 11.63
C LEU A 79 -2.15 3.04 13.05
N LEU A 80 -2.47 4.23 13.56
CA LEU A 80 -3.14 4.43 14.85
C LEU A 80 -4.58 3.91 14.85
N LYS A 81 -5.28 3.96 13.71
CA LYS A 81 -6.63 3.40 13.54
C LYS A 81 -6.64 1.87 13.58
N GLU A 82 -5.58 1.23 13.09
CA GLU A 82 -5.47 -0.23 13.03
C GLU A 82 -4.96 -0.86 14.34
N LEU A 83 -4.39 -0.04 15.24
CA LEU A 83 -3.93 -0.44 16.56
C LEU A 83 -5.11 -0.59 17.54
#